data_AF-A0A528N1H9-F1
#
_entry.id   AF-A0A528N1H9-F1
#
_cell.length_a   1.000
_cell.length_b   1.000
_cell.length_c   1.000
_cell.angle_alpha   90.00
_cell.angle_beta   90.00
_cell.angle_gamma   90.00
#
_symmetry.space_group_name_H-M   'P 1'
#
loop_
_entity.id
_entity.type
_entity.pdbx_description
1 polymer ?
#
loop_
_entity_poly.entity_id
_entity_poly.type
_entity_poly.pdbx_seq_one_letter_code
_entity_poly.pdbx_strand_id
1 'polypeptide(L)' 'AYDNDVEALLQMRRLVDLLPASNTADIPEIECYQSVTDHDLSLDRLIPDNANKPYDIKELILKIADEGDFFEIQQDFA' A
#
# COMPACT_ATOMS: atom_id res chain seq x y z
N ALA A 1 -1.65 11.89 12.52
CA ALA A 1 -0.81 13.07 12.18
C ALA A 1 0.65 12.70 12.39
N TYR A 2 1.59 13.20 11.58
CA TYR A 2 3.01 12.82 11.70
C TYR A 2 3.65 13.35 12.99
N ASP A 3 4.71 12.69 13.47
CA ASP A 3 5.31 13.00 14.77
C ASP A 3 6.11 14.30 14.74
N ASN A 4 6.62 14.70 13.57
CA ASN A 4 7.41 15.92 13.39
C ASN A 4 7.42 16.40 11.93
N ASP A 5 7.86 17.65 11.72
CA ASP A 5 7.93 18.29 10.40
C ASP A 5 8.84 17.56 9.41
N VAL A 6 9.92 16.95 9.88
CA VAL A 6 10.85 16.21 9.00
C VAL A 6 10.16 14.98 8.43
N GLU A 7 9.49 14.21 9.28
CA GLU A 7 8.69 13.06 8.84
C GLU A 7 7.56 13.48 7.91
N ALA A 8 6.84 14.55 8.25
CA ALA A 8 5.76 15.07 7.41
C ALA A 8 6.25 15.43 5.99
N LEU A 9 7.39 16.13 5.89
CA LEU A 9 7.96 16.51 4.58
C LEU A 9 8.46 15.30 3.79
N LEU A 10 9.03 14.29 4.45
CA LEU A 10 9.45 13.05 3.79
C LEU A 10 8.26 12.26 3.25
N GLN A 11 7.19 12.13 4.03
CA GLN A 11 5.98 11.43 3.59
C GLN A 11 5.22 12.21 2.51
N MET A 12 5.23 13.55 2.57
CA MET A 12 4.67 14.39 1.51
C MET A 12 5.39 14.17 0.17
N ARG A 13 6.72 14.02 0.20
CA ARG A 13 7.50 13.72 -1.00
C ARG A 13 7.10 12.37 -1.60
N ARG A 14 7.01 11.33 -0.75
CA ARG A 14 6.56 9.99 -1.18
C ARG A 14 5.16 10.03 -1.79
N LEU A 15 4.22 10.78 -1.22
CA LEU A 15 2.87 10.94 -1.78
C LEU A 15 2.92 11.57 -3.18
N VAL A 16 3.74 12.60 -3.37
CA VAL A 16 3.88 13.28 -4.68
C VAL A 16 4.48 12.34 -5.72
N ASP A 17 5.41 11.46 -5.35
CA ASP A 17 6.02 10.48 -6.27
C ASP A 17 4.98 9.49 -6.83
N LEU A 18 3.85 9.27 -6.13
CA LEU A 18 2.75 8.40 -6.57
C LEU A 18 1.69 9.12 -7.43
N LEU A 19 1.73 10.45 -7.53
CA LEU A 19 0.70 11.25 -8.20
C LEU A 19 1.16 11.77 -9.56
N PRO A 20 0.26 11.86 -10.55
CA PRO A 20 0.57 12.53 -11.81
C PRO A 20 0.74 14.04 -11.58
N ALA A 21 1.57 14.68 -12.41
CA ALA A 21 1.83 16.13 -12.30
C ALA A 21 0.59 17.00 -12.58
N SER A 22 -0.38 16.47 -13.31
CA SER A 22 -1.66 17.12 -13.60
C SER A 22 -2.73 16.08 -13.93
N ASN A 23 -3.97 16.52 -14.12
CA ASN A 23 -5.08 15.66 -14.53
C ASN A 23 -5.00 15.16 -15.99
N THR A 24 -4.02 15.63 -16.77
CA THR A 24 -3.78 15.20 -18.16
C THR A 24 -2.41 14.58 -18.36
N ALA A 25 -1.57 14.54 -17.32
CA ALA A 25 -0.28 13.88 -17.37
C ALA A 25 -0.46 12.38 -17.16
N ASP A 26 0.49 11.61 -17.70
CA ASP A 26 0.57 10.17 -17.46
C ASP A 26 0.92 9.88 -15.98
N ILE A 27 0.58 8.67 -15.53
CA ILE A 27 0.93 8.20 -14.19
C ILE A 27 2.45 7.96 -14.13
N PRO A 28 3.13 8.38 -13.05
CA PRO A 28 4.57 8.11 -12.91
C PRO A 28 4.85 6.60 -12.90
N GLU A 29 5.84 6.18 -13.67
CA GLU A 29 6.37 4.81 -13.65
C GLU A 29 7.55 4.74 -12.68
N ILE A 30 7.53 3.75 -11.79
CA ILE A 30 8.58 3.48 -10.80
C ILE A 30 9.14 2.10 -11.11
N GLU A 31 10.48 1.95 -11.06
CA GLU A 31 11.10 0.64 -11.21
C GLU A 31 10.67 -0.27 -10.05
N CYS A 32 10.17 -1.44 -10.39
CA CYS A 32 9.72 -2.46 -9.44
C CYS A 32 10.58 -3.71 -9.64
N TYR A 33 11.16 -4.22 -8.56
CA TYR A 33 12.12 -5.33 -8.64
C TYR A 33 11.51 -6.69 -8.28
N GLN A 34 10.21 -6.72 -7.97
CA GLN A 34 9.50 -7.96 -7.67
C GLN A 34 9.10 -8.72 -8.94
N SER A 35 8.90 -10.03 -8.80
CA SER A 35 8.33 -10.86 -9.86
C SER A 35 6.82 -10.62 -9.99
N VAL A 36 6.36 -10.36 -11.21
CA VAL A 36 4.92 -10.19 -11.51
C VAL A 36 4.15 -11.51 -11.61
N THR A 37 4.84 -12.65 -11.59
CA THR A 37 4.23 -13.99 -11.76
C THR A 37 4.28 -14.86 -10.53
N ASP A 38 4.99 -14.43 -9.48
CA ASP A 38 5.16 -15.25 -8.29
C ASP A 38 3.84 -15.33 -7.50
N HIS A 39 3.54 -16.52 -6.98
CA HIS A 39 2.34 -16.76 -6.19
C HIS A 39 2.66 -16.73 -4.70
N ASP A 40 1.87 -15.99 -3.92
CA ASP A 40 1.93 -16.04 -2.47
C ASP A 40 0.93 -17.06 -1.91
N LEU A 41 1.44 -18.25 -1.57
CA LEU A 41 0.66 -19.36 -1.00
C LEU A 41 0.10 -19.08 0.39
N SER A 42 0.55 -18.02 1.08
CA SER A 42 0.03 -17.68 2.39
C SER A 42 -1.41 -17.14 2.34
N LEU A 43 -1.82 -16.58 1.19
CA LEU A 43 -3.17 -16.03 0.98
C LEU A 43 -4.25 -17.12 0.98
N ASP A 44 -3.90 -18.37 0.65
CA ASP A 44 -4.81 -19.53 0.72
C ASP A 44 -5.31 -19.81 2.15
N ARG A 45 -4.66 -19.22 3.16
CA ARG A 45 -4.95 -19.40 4.59
C ARG A 45 -5.37 -18.13 5.31
N LEU A 46 -5.53 -17.02 4.59
CA LEU A 46 -5.86 -15.73 5.20
C LEU A 46 -7.27 -15.70 5.79
N ILE A 47 -8.24 -16.29 5.08
CA ILE A 47 -9.64 -16.28 5.48
C ILE A 47 -9.87 -17.34 6.58
N PRO A 48 -10.35 -16.96 7.78
CA PRO A 48 -10.64 -17.92 8.83
C PRO A 48 -11.87 -18.79 8.50
N ASP A 49 -11.85 -20.06 8.93
CA ASP A 49 -13.00 -20.97 8.74
C ASP A 49 -14.29 -20.51 9.45
N ASN A 50 -14.14 -19.76 10.54
CA ASN A 50 -15.26 -19.22 11.31
C ASN A 50 -15.67 -17.84 10.77
N ALA A 51 -16.89 -17.72 10.25
CA ALA A 51 -17.44 -16.48 9.70
C ALA A 51 -17.49 -15.30 10.70
N ASN A 52 -17.46 -15.57 12.01
CA ASN A 52 -17.44 -14.52 13.04
C ASN A 52 -16.02 -14.10 13.46
N LYS A 53 -14.97 -14.73 12.90
CA LYS A 53 -13.59 -14.39 13.22
C LYS A 53 -13.07 -13.38 12.19
N PRO A 54 -12.62 -12.18 12.61
CA PRO A 54 -12.03 -11.21 11.70
C PRO A 54 -10.63 -11.63 11.26
N TYR A 55 -10.14 -10.98 10.20
CA TYR A 55 -8.76 -11.03 9.74
C TYR A 55 -8.29 -9.61 9.39
N ASP A 56 -6.99 -9.41 9.23
CA ASP A 56 -6.43 -8.12 8.84
C ASP A 56 -6.41 -8.00 7.31
N ILE A 57 -7.22 -7.09 6.76
CA ILE A 57 -7.26 -6.84 5.32
C ILE A 57 -5.96 -6.18 4.82
N LYS A 58 -5.21 -5.49 5.70
CA LYS A 58 -3.93 -4.88 5.33
C LYS A 58 -2.90 -5.93 4.98
N GLU A 59 -2.98 -7.14 5.55
CA GLU A 59 -2.11 -8.25 5.16
C GLU A 59 -2.29 -8.60 3.67
N LEU A 60 -3.54 -8.65 3.19
CA LEU A 60 -3.83 -8.89 1.77
C LEU A 60 -3.29 -7.76 0.89
N ILE A 61 -3.56 -6.51 1.28
CA ILE A 61 -3.15 -5.32 0.52
C ILE A 61 -1.63 -5.30 0.38
N LEU A 62 -0.89 -5.51 1.47
CA LEU A 62 0.58 -5.49 1.46
C LEU A 62 1.20 -6.66 0.70
N LYS A 63 0.50 -7.79 0.53
CA LYS A 63 1.00 -8.92 -0.27
C LYS A 63 0.75 -8.76 -1.77
N ILE A 64 -0.24 -7.95 -2.13
CA ILE A 64 -0.60 -7.67 -3.53
C ILE A 64 0.11 -6.41 -4.03
N ALA A 65 0.29 -5.41 -3.16
CA ALA A 65 0.96 -4.17 -3.48
C ALA A 65 2.42 -4.41 -3.84
N ASP A 66 2.91 -3.63 -4.79
CA ASP A 66 4.28 -3.74 -5.26
C ASP A 66 5.29 -3.49 -4.13
N GLU A 67 6.18 -4.45 -3.91
CA GLU A 67 7.19 -4.43 -2.83
C GLU A 67 6.58 -4.29 -1.42
N GLY A 68 5.28 -4.56 -1.29
CA GLY A 68 4.50 -4.30 -0.09
C GLY A 68 4.38 -2.83 0.27
N ASP A 69 4.60 -1.92 -0.68
CA ASP A 69 4.50 -0.48 -0.44
C ASP A 69 3.07 0.02 -0.62
N PHE A 70 2.45 0.47 0.48
CA PHE A 70 1.12 1.06 0.48
C PHE A 70 1.12 2.39 1.22
N PHE A 71 0.63 3.44 0.58
CA PHE A 71 0.43 4.75 1.20
C PHE A 71 -1.03 4.90 1.62
N GLU A 72 -1.31 4.65 2.89
CA GLU A 72 -2.68 4.69 3.43
C GLU A 72 -3.17 6.13 3.65
N ILE A 73 -4.35 6.44 3.12
CA ILE A 73 -5.00 7.74 3.30
C ILE A 73 -6.04 7.63 4.42
N GLN A 74 -6.05 8.61 5.33
CA GLN A 74 -6.97 8.65 6.48
C GLN A 74 -6.88 7.42 7.40
N GLN A 75 -5.69 6.86 7.61
CA GLN A 75 -5.48 5.69 8.46
C GLN A 75 -6.10 5.81 9.88
N ASP A 76 -6.09 7.00 10.47
CA ASP A 76 -6.61 7.25 11.82
C ASP A 76 -8.12 7.57 11.83
N PHE A 77 -8.79 7.58 10.66
CA PHE A 77 -10.18 7.99 10.50
C PHE A 77 -10.96 7.06 9.55
N ALA A 78 -11.97 6.40 10.12
CA ALA A 78 -12.91 5.44 9.51
C ALA A 78 -12.29 4.09 9.07
#